data_AF-A0A7S4CKF9-F1
#
_entry.id   AF-A0A7S4CKF9-F1
#
_cell.length_a   1.000
_cell.length_b   1.000
_cell.length_c   1.000
_cell.angle_alpha   90.00
_cell.angle_beta   90.00
_cell.angle_gamma   90.00
#
_symmetry.space_group_name_H-M   'P 1'
#
loop_
_entity.id
_entity.type
_entity.pdbx_description
1 polymer ?
#
loop_
_entity_poly.entity_id
_entity_poly.type
_entity_poly.pdbx_seq_one_letter_code
_entity_poly.pdbx_strand_id
1 'polypeptide(L)'
;MRVIQGGDDLPASVRFEQVKVQGPLPQKRWCHSCAKVRHRMVVFGGWDREDDSQFLNDVWIYDLEASAWTPVETSGHIPRPRCQAPCFVLTSEQSTTERVLQIVS
;
A
#
# COMPACT_ATOMS: atom_id res chain seq x y z
N MET A 1 -7.13 -10.46 2.44
CA MET A 1 -7.42 -10.17 1.03
C MET A 1 -6.77 -11.26 0.18
N ARG A 2 -7.48 -12.35 -0.14
CA ARG A 2 -6.99 -13.32 -1.12
C ARG A 2 -7.25 -12.75 -2.51
N VAL A 3 -6.18 -12.54 -3.28
CA VAL A 3 -6.29 -12.13 -4.67
C VAL A 3 -6.56 -13.38 -5.50
N ILE A 4 -7.65 -13.34 -6.25
CA ILE A 4 -8.04 -14.37 -7.23
C ILE A 4 -6.93 -14.38 -8.29
N GLN A 5 -6.26 -15.52 -8.48
CA GLN A 5 -5.28 -15.68 -9.56
C GLN A 5 -6.03 -15.63 -10.90
N GLY A 6 -5.42 -14.93 -11.87
CA GLY A 6 -5.98 -14.65 -13.18
C GLY A 6 -6.50 -15.88 -13.92
N GLY A 7 -7.81 -15.91 -14.07
CA GLY A 7 -8.61 -16.62 -15.05
C GLY A 7 -9.93 -15.86 -15.08
N ASP A 8 -10.45 -15.53 -16.25
CA ASP A 8 -11.51 -14.53 -16.48
C ASP A 8 -12.90 -14.87 -15.87
N ASP A 9 -12.97 -15.82 -14.94
CA ASP A 9 -14.19 -16.18 -14.21
C ASP A 9 -14.20 -15.49 -12.85
N LEU A 10 -15.02 -14.44 -12.73
CA LEU A 10 -15.43 -13.94 -11.43
C LEU A 10 -16.11 -15.07 -10.66
N PRO A 11 -15.75 -15.31 -9.39
CA PRO A 11 -16.33 -16.40 -8.62
C PRO A 11 -17.84 -16.19 -8.49
N ALA A 12 -18.60 -17.29 -8.64
CA ALA A 12 -20.07 -17.28 -8.53
C ALA A 12 -20.59 -16.75 -7.18
N SER A 13 -19.75 -16.75 -6.14
CA SER A 13 -19.99 -16.00 -4.91
C SER A 13 -18.68 -15.56 -4.26
N VAL A 14 -18.71 -14.40 -3.61
CA VAL A 14 -17.60 -13.85 -2.82
C VAL A 14 -18.07 -13.69 -1.38
N ARG A 15 -17.21 -14.01 -0.42
CA ARG A 15 -17.45 -13.78 1.00
C ARG A 15 -16.46 -12.75 1.54
N PHE A 16 -16.98 -11.82 2.34
CA PHE A 16 -16.15 -10.94 3.15
C PHE A 16 -15.68 -11.68 4.40
N GLU A 17 -14.38 -11.61 4.65
CA GLU A 17 -13.76 -12.10 5.87
C GLU A 17 -12.85 -11.02 6.46
N GLN A 18 -12.89 -10.88 7.78
CA GLN A 18 -11.92 -10.08 8.50
C GLN A 18 -10.66 -10.92 8.71
N VAL A 19 -9.55 -10.50 8.13
CA VAL A 19 -8.26 -11.15 8.34
C VAL A 19 -7.66 -10.66 9.65
N LYS A 20 -7.26 -11.59 10.53
CA LYS A 20 -6.44 -11.24 11.69
C LYS A 20 -5.04 -10.87 11.21
N VAL A 21 -4.66 -9.63 11.44
CA VAL A 21 -3.36 -9.09 11.00
C VAL A 21 -2.35 -9.07 12.13
N GLN A 22 -1.07 -9.00 11.77
CA GLN A 22 0.08 -8.94 12.67
C GLN A 22 0.90 -7.67 12.44
N GLY A 23 1.75 -7.31 13.39
CA GLY A 23 2.63 -6.14 13.32
C GLY A 23 1.95 -4.82 13.70
N PRO A 24 2.69 -3.69 13.61
CA PRO A 24 2.15 -2.36 13.85
C PRO A 24 1.10 -2.03 12.78
N LEU A 25 0.04 -1.35 13.17
CA LEU A 25 -1.00 -0.93 12.24
C LEU A 25 -0.71 0.48 11.72
N PRO A 26 -0.95 0.74 10.42
CA PRO A 26 -1.03 2.11 9.96
C PRO A 26 -2.13 2.85 10.71
N GLN A 27 -1.91 4.13 10.98
CA GLN A 27 -2.99 5.01 11.45
C GLN A 27 -4.16 5.03 10.46
N LYS A 28 -5.33 5.40 10.97
CA LYS A 28 -6.54 5.60 10.17
C LYS A 28 -6.22 6.60 9.05
N ARG A 29 -6.66 6.28 7.83
CA ARG A 29 -6.34 7.08 6.65
C ARG A 29 -7.42 6.98 5.58
N TRP A 30 -7.76 8.12 5.01
CA TRP A 30 -8.71 8.28 3.92
C TRP A 30 -7.98 8.67 2.65
N CYS A 31 -8.55 8.32 1.50
CA CYS A 31 -8.03 8.71 0.19
C CYS A 31 -6.52 8.43 0.01
N HIS A 32 -6.02 7.37 0.65
CA HIS A 32 -4.67 6.87 0.48
C HIS A 32 -4.57 6.18 -0.88
N SER A 33 -3.36 6.12 -1.41
CA SER A 33 -3.10 5.43 -2.66
C SER A 33 -2.51 4.05 -2.35
N CYS A 34 -2.89 3.03 -3.12
CA CYS A 34 -2.36 1.68 -2.93
C CYS A 34 -2.05 0.98 -4.26
N ALA A 35 -1.07 0.09 -4.23
CA ALA A 35 -0.71 -0.74 -5.38
C ALA A 35 -0.21 -2.11 -4.93
N LYS A 36 -0.56 -3.14 -5.69
CA LYS A 36 -0.09 -4.51 -5.45
C LYS A 36 1.22 -4.76 -6.20
N VAL A 37 2.23 -5.26 -5.49
CA VAL A 37 3.50 -5.74 -6.03
C VAL A 37 3.73 -7.15 -5.51
N ARG A 38 3.59 -8.17 -6.38
CA ARG A 38 3.71 -9.60 -6.01
C ARG A 38 2.78 -9.95 -4.84
N HIS A 39 3.31 -10.49 -3.73
CA HIS A 39 2.56 -10.80 -2.50
C HIS A 39 2.43 -9.60 -1.54
N ARG A 40 2.77 -8.38 -1.97
CA ARG A 40 2.75 -7.20 -1.11
C ARG A 40 1.79 -6.16 -1.66
N MET A 41 1.16 -5.43 -0.76
CA MET A 41 0.41 -4.22 -1.08
C MET A 41 1.14 -3.03 -0.46
N VAL A 42 1.52 -2.08 -1.30
CA VAL A 42 2.13 -0.81 -0.89
C VAL A 42 1.00 0.19 -0.70
N VAL A 43 1.02 0.91 0.42
CA VAL A 43 0.11 2.01 0.74
C VAL A 43 0.94 3.26 0.96
N PHE A 44 0.52 4.38 0.38
CA PHE A 44 1.18 5.66 0.53
C PHE A 44 0.18 6.77 0.87
N GLY A 45 0.57 7.59 1.84
CA GLY A 45 -0.10 8.83 2.17
C GLY A 45 -1.56 8.65 2.57
N GLY A 46 -2.38 9.63 2.16
CA GLY A 46 -3.76 9.77 2.57
C GLY A 46 -3.97 10.94 3.52
N TRP A 47 -5.09 10.93 4.22
CA TRP A 47 -5.48 11.97 5.15
C TRP A 47 -6.11 11.34 6.39
N ASP A 48 -5.66 11.73 7.58
CA ASP A 48 -6.38 11.41 8.81
C ASP A 48 -7.49 12.43 9.03
N ARG A 49 -8.75 11.98 9.06
CA ARG A 49 -9.91 12.87 9.23
C ARG A 49 -10.09 13.30 10.69
N GLU A 50 -9.48 12.60 11.64
CA GLU A 50 -9.55 12.98 13.06
C GLU A 50 -8.61 14.17 13.37
N ASP A 51 -7.64 14.43 12.49
CA ASP A 51 -6.82 15.64 12.47
C ASP A 51 -6.80 16.25 11.07
N ASP A 52 -7.72 17.18 10.81
CA ASP A 52 -7.90 17.87 9.52
C ASP A 52 -6.62 18.53 8.95
N SER A 53 -5.55 18.65 9.75
CA SER A 53 -4.25 19.16 9.31
C SER A 53 -3.25 18.10 8.82
N GLN A 54 -3.54 16.80 9.01
CA GLN A 54 -2.58 15.72 8.76
C GLN A 54 -2.83 14.97 7.46
N PHE A 55 -2.41 15.58 6.36
CA PHE A 55 -2.04 14.79 5.19
C PHE A 55 -0.83 13.90 5.53
N LEU A 56 -0.78 12.72 4.93
CA LEU A 56 0.25 11.73 5.18
C LEU A 56 1.18 11.61 3.95
N ASN A 57 2.44 11.31 4.20
CA ASN A 57 3.43 10.89 3.20
C ASN A 57 4.19 9.62 3.63
N ASP A 58 3.68 8.89 4.61
CA ASP A 58 4.26 7.63 5.06
C ASP A 58 3.99 6.51 4.04
N VAL A 59 4.87 5.50 4.06
CA VAL A 59 4.74 4.29 3.25
C VAL A 59 4.54 3.09 4.17
N TRP A 60 3.55 2.28 3.86
CA TRP A 60 3.25 1.04 4.54
C TRP A 60 3.24 -0.12 3.55
N ILE A 61 3.72 -1.27 3.99
CA ILE A 61 3.62 -2.52 3.25
C ILE A 61 2.73 -3.47 4.04
N TYR A 62 1.75 -4.04 3.36
CA TYR A 62 1.03 -5.22 3.82
C TYR A 62 1.52 -6.44 3.07
N ASP A 63 2.03 -7.42 3.81
CA ASP A 63 2.37 -8.74 3.28
C ASP A 63 1.12 -9.63 3.25
N LEU A 64 0.70 -10.05 2.06
CA LEU A 64 -0.51 -10.85 1.83
C LEU A 64 -0.35 -12.30 2.34
N GLU A 65 0.87 -12.81 2.43
CA GLU A 65 1.16 -14.17 2.90
C GLU A 65 1.24 -14.20 4.42
N ALA A 66 2.03 -13.29 5.01
CA ALA A 66 2.18 -13.20 6.46
C ALA A 66 0.97 -12.53 7.16
N SER A 67 0.11 -11.87 6.39
CA SER A 67 -0.97 -11.01 6.90
C SER A 67 -0.45 -9.99 7.91
N ALA A 68 0.65 -9.32 7.57
CA ALA A 68 1.38 -8.43 8.47
C ALA A 68 1.62 -7.07 7.83
N TRP A 69 1.49 -6.02 8.65
CA TRP A 69 1.83 -4.66 8.27
C TRP A 69 3.24 -4.29 8.73
N THR A 70 3.93 -3.47 7.95
CA THR A 70 5.25 -2.95 8.28
C THR A 70 5.41 -1.53 7.75
N PRO A 71 5.85 -0.56 8.59
CA PRO A 71 6.21 0.77 8.12
C PRO A 71 7.49 0.70 7.30
N VAL A 72 7.59 1.52 6.26
CA VAL A 72 8.77 1.57 5.39
C VAL A 72 9.51 2.87 5.65
N GLU A 73 10.78 2.75 6.00
CA GLU A 73 11.69 3.89 6.01
C GLU A 73 11.90 4.38 4.57
N THR A 74 11.67 5.66 4.34
CA THR A 74 11.83 6.29 3.03
C THR A 74 12.99 7.27 3.07
N SER A 75 13.72 7.38 1.96
CA SER A 75 14.87 8.27 1.81
C SER A 75 14.88 8.91 0.42
N GLY A 76 15.71 9.94 0.23
CA GLY A 76 15.79 10.69 -1.02
C GLY A 76 14.72 11.78 -1.16
N HIS A 77 14.19 11.98 -2.38
CA HIS A 77 13.19 13.01 -2.66
C HIS A 77 11.78 12.52 -2.28
N ILE A 78 11.48 12.57 -0.97
CA ILE A 78 10.21 12.11 -0.42
C ILE A 78 9.09 13.05 -0.88
N PRO A 79 8.01 12.51 -1.49
CA PRO A 79 6.90 13.35 -1.93
C PRO A 79 6.19 14.04 -0.74
N ARG A 80 5.72 15.28 -0.94
CA ARG A 80 4.94 15.99 0.10
C ARG A 80 3.66 15.22 0.48
N PRO A 81 3.20 15.34 1.73
CA PRO A 81 1.94 14.78 2.18
C PRO A 81 0.77 15.12 1.27
N ARG A 82 -0.08 14.12 0.96
CA ARG A 82 -1.16 14.26 -0.03
C ARG A 82 -2.25 13.21 0.14
N CYS A 83 -3.43 13.49 -0.40
CA CYS A 83 -4.52 12.55 -0.58
C CYS A 83 -5.03 12.60 -2.04
N GLN A 84 -5.85 11.63 -2.45
CA GLN A 84 -6.50 11.58 -3.77
C GLN A 84 -5.54 11.52 -4.97
N ALA A 85 -4.25 11.22 -4.75
CA ALA A 85 -3.31 10.99 -5.83
C ALA A 85 -3.48 9.56 -6.39
N PRO A 86 -3.50 9.36 -7.72
CA PRO A 86 -3.32 8.01 -8.26
C PRO A 86 -1.96 7.47 -7.81
N CYS A 87 -1.87 6.16 -7.58
CA CYS A 87 -0.59 5.50 -7.32
C CYS A 87 -0.35 4.44 -8.36
N PHE A 88 0.77 4.61 -9.06
CA PHE A 88 1.39 3.58 -9.84
C PHE A 88 2.71 3.26 -9.17
N VAL A 89 2.90 1.99 -8.81
CA VAL A 89 4.21 1.52 -8.36
C VAL A 89 4.96 1.03 -9.58
N LEU A 90 5.96 1.78 -9.99
CA LEU A 90 6.95 1.32 -10.95
C LEU A 90 8.06 0.62 -10.18
N THR A 91 8.22 -0.69 -10.40
CA THR A 91 9.41 -1.41 -9.95
C THR A 91 10.40 -1.40 -11.10
N SER A 92 11.38 -0.48 -11.08
CA SER A 92 12.55 -0.63 -11.96
C SER A 92 13.55 -1.56 -11.28
N GLU A 93 13.94 -2.66 -11.93
CA GLU A 93 15.11 -3.42 -11.50
C GLU A 93 16.35 -2.61 -11.87
N GLN A 94 16.91 -1.88 -10.90
CA GLN A 94 18.28 -1.38 -10.99
C GLN A 94 19.13 -2.28 -10.09
N SER A 95 19.98 -3.10 -10.71
CA SER A 95 21.10 -3.85 -10.09
C SER A 95 20.89 -4.36 -8.65
N THR A 96 20.37 -5.59 -8.52
CA THR A 96 20.40 -6.56 -7.39
C THR A 96 20.23 -6.15 -5.91
N THR A 97 20.32 -4.89 -5.51
CA THR A 97 20.39 -4.50 -4.09
C THR A 97 19.40 -3.41 -3.71
N GLU A 98 18.91 -2.60 -4.66
CA GLU A 98 17.97 -1.51 -4.38
C GLU A 98 16.72 -1.59 -5.28
N ARG A 99 15.55 -1.64 -4.64
CA ARG A 99 14.27 -1.52 -5.34
C ARG A 99 13.72 -0.13 -5.06
N VAL A 100 13.71 0.71 -6.08
CA VAL A 100 13.13 2.04 -5.97
C VAL A 100 11.62 1.93 -6.17
N LEU A 101 10.85 2.35 -5.16
CA LEU A 101 9.42 2.56 -5.30
C LEU A 101 9.21 3.99 -5.82
N GLN A 102 8.94 4.13 -7.11
CA GLN A 102 8.54 5.42 -7.66
C GLN A 102 7.01 5.54 -7.58
N ILE A 103 6.55 6.54 -6.84
CA ILE A 103 5.14 6.94 -6.79
C ILE A 103 4.98 8.08 -7.79
N VAL A 104 4.51 7.74 -8.99
CA VAL A 104 4.29 8.72 -10.06
C VAL A 104 2.86 9.25 -9.96
N SER A 105 2.73 10.58 -9.90
CA SER A 105 1.47 11.32 -9.95
C SER A 105 1.18 11.84 -11.35
#